data_AF-F8GLC7-F1
#
_entry.id   AF-F8GLC7-F1
#
_cell.length_a   1.000
_cell.length_b   1.000
_cell.length_c   1.000
_cell.angle_alpha   90.00
_cell.angle_beta   90.00
_cell.angle_gamma   90.00
#
_symmetry.space_group_name_H-M   'P 1'
#
loop_
_entity.id
_entity.type
_entity.pdbx_description
1 polymer ?
#
loop_
_entity_poly.entity_id
_entity_poly.type
_entity_poly.pdbx_seq_one_letter_code
_entity_poly.pdbx_strand_id
1 'polypeptide(L)'
;MKDQDKSAEIAVLEDKILYLTERLDQAKTAVQQWIDANASLARSAAEARAKNQGTGRGFLSGLLGSKFRGAMRQAAATSNASISQEVAEKRTKIADGKREAQDLVRDLKEQLVEAKSELKLLIAEVKGSARSKANITKVATSTIELMQKLKEAHSAGLLTDAEYEEKRKKLVSEL
;
A
#
# COMPACT_ATOMS: atom_id res chain seq x y z
N MET A 1 10.02 22.21 -20.25
CA MET A 1 10.87 21.24 -19.54
C MET A 1 10.32 20.91 -18.15
N LYS A 2 10.28 21.82 -17.17
CA LYS A 2 9.83 21.48 -15.78
C LYS A 2 8.46 20.78 -15.62
N ASP A 3 7.48 21.08 -16.48
CA ASP A 3 6.15 20.45 -16.39
C ASP A 3 6.11 19.04 -17.02
N GLN A 4 7.01 18.73 -17.97
CA GLN A 4 7.17 17.38 -18.52
C GLN A 4 7.86 16.44 -17.52
N ASP A 5 8.84 16.96 -16.77
CA ASP A 5 9.55 16.19 -15.73
C ASP A 5 8.58 15.75 -14.62
N LYS A 6 7.69 16.65 -14.18
CA LYS A 6 6.67 16.34 -13.16
C LYS A 6 5.61 15.34 -13.64
N SER A 7 5.25 15.35 -14.92
CA SER A 7 4.33 14.35 -15.48
C SER A 7 4.94 12.96 -15.48
N ALA A 8 6.26 12.85 -15.71
CA ALA A 8 6.97 11.57 -15.63
C ALA A 8 7.06 11.08 -14.17
N GLU A 9 7.34 11.97 -13.21
CA GLU A 9 7.34 11.64 -11.78
C GLU A 9 5.98 11.14 -11.28
N ILE A 10 4.87 11.74 -11.75
CA ILE A 10 3.51 11.25 -11.46
C ILE A 10 3.33 9.82 -11.95
N ALA A 11 3.68 9.55 -13.21
CA ALA A 11 3.53 8.22 -13.80
C ALA A 11 4.34 7.16 -13.03
N VAL A 12 5.57 7.50 -12.62
CA VAL A 12 6.42 6.62 -11.80
C VAL A 12 5.79 6.33 -10.43
N LEU A 13 5.19 7.35 -9.78
CA LEU A 13 4.49 7.16 -8.51
C LEU A 13 3.22 6.32 -8.66
N GLU A 14 2.47 6.50 -9.75
CA GLU A 14 1.29 5.68 -10.06
C GLU A 14 1.68 4.21 -10.26
N ASP A 15 2.72 3.93 -11.04
CA ASP A 15 3.26 2.59 -11.23
C ASP A 15 3.75 1.98 -9.91
N LYS A 16 4.45 2.75 -9.08
CA LYS A 16 4.87 2.33 -7.73
C LYS A 16 3.67 1.98 -6.86
N ILE A 17 2.60 2.78 -6.88
CA ILE A 17 1.38 2.50 -6.11
C ILE A 17 0.71 1.21 -6.59
N LEU A 18 0.62 0.99 -7.90
CA LEU A 18 0.08 -0.25 -8.46
C LEU A 18 0.89 -1.46 -8.01
N TYR A 19 2.22 -1.39 -8.14
CA TYR A 19 3.12 -2.44 -7.69
C TYR A 19 2.99 -2.73 -6.19
N LEU A 20 2.99 -1.69 -5.34
CA LEU A 20 2.83 -1.85 -3.89
C LEU A 20 1.46 -2.45 -3.53
N THR A 21 0.42 -2.11 -4.28
CA THR A 21 -0.94 -2.65 -4.07
C THR A 21 -0.96 -4.14 -4.39
N GLU A 22 -0.38 -4.57 -5.52
CA GLU A 22 -0.30 -5.99 -5.88
C GLU A 22 0.51 -6.77 -4.85
N ARG A 23 1.67 -6.26 -4.43
CA ARG A 23 2.49 -6.87 -3.39
C ARG A 23 1.77 -6.98 -2.05
N LEU A 24 0.99 -5.96 -1.69
CA LEU A 24 0.20 -5.97 -0.47
C LEU A 24 -0.85 -7.10 -0.49
N ASP A 25 -1.50 -7.33 -1.63
CA ASP A 25 -2.48 -8.40 -1.76
C ASP A 25 -1.82 -9.77 -1.73
N GLN A 26 -0.67 -9.95 -2.38
CA GLN A 26 0.14 -11.17 -2.25
C GLN A 26 0.53 -11.45 -0.79
N ALA A 27 0.97 -10.42 -0.06
CA ALA A 27 1.36 -10.56 1.34
C ALA A 27 0.16 -10.92 2.24
N LYS A 28 -1.03 -10.36 2.00
CA LYS A 28 -2.26 -10.77 2.71
C LYS A 28 -2.61 -12.22 2.42
N THR A 29 -2.48 -12.67 1.18
CA THR A 29 -2.68 -14.09 0.82
C THR A 29 -1.71 -14.98 1.57
N ALA A 30 -0.44 -14.59 1.72
CA ALA A 30 0.54 -15.34 2.50
C ALA A 30 0.13 -15.44 3.99
N VAL A 31 -0.36 -14.35 4.60
CA VAL A 31 -0.92 -14.39 5.98
C VAL A 31 -2.06 -15.40 6.07
N GLN A 32 -2.95 -15.43 5.09
CA GLN A 32 -4.07 -16.39 5.06
C GLN A 32 -3.58 -17.83 4.94
N GLN A 33 -2.58 -18.10 4.09
CA GLN A 33 -1.97 -19.42 3.95
C GLN A 33 -1.39 -19.93 5.28
N TRP A 34 -0.76 -19.05 6.08
CA TRP A 34 -0.28 -19.42 7.41
C TRP A 34 -1.40 -19.75 8.40
N ILE A 35 -2.52 -19.01 8.32
CA ILE A 35 -3.73 -19.30 9.13
C ILE A 35 -4.28 -20.68 8.76
N ASP A 36 -4.40 -20.96 7.46
CA ASP A 36 -4.91 -22.23 6.95
C ASP A 36 -3.98 -23.39 7.28
N ALA A 37 -2.67 -23.19 7.19
CA ALA A 37 -1.65 -24.16 7.60
C ALA A 37 -1.76 -24.51 9.09
N ASN A 38 -1.99 -23.52 9.96
CA ASN A 38 -2.21 -23.76 11.40
C ASN A 38 -3.49 -24.58 11.64
N ALA A 39 -4.58 -24.25 10.95
CA ALA A 39 -5.84 -24.96 11.05
C ALA A 39 -5.74 -26.40 10.53
N SER A 40 -5.00 -26.62 9.44
CA SER A 40 -4.71 -27.94 8.88
C SER A 40 -3.88 -28.78 9.85
N LEU A 41 -2.79 -28.20 10.39
CA LEU A 41 -1.95 -28.86 11.39
C LEU A 41 -2.75 -29.29 12.62
N ALA A 42 -3.65 -28.43 13.11
CA ALA A 42 -4.51 -28.74 14.24
C ALA A 42 -5.45 -29.92 13.94
N ARG A 43 -6.05 -29.96 12.75
CA ARG A 43 -6.92 -31.06 12.30
C ARG A 43 -6.14 -32.37 12.17
N SER A 44 -5.01 -32.38 11.45
CA SER A 44 -4.18 -33.57 11.28
C SER A 44 -3.67 -34.12 12.62
N ALA A 45 -3.30 -33.23 13.55
CA ALA A 45 -2.88 -33.65 14.89
C ALA A 45 -4.02 -34.22 15.72
N ALA A 46 -5.24 -33.70 15.58
CA ALA A 46 -6.42 -34.24 16.23
C ALA A 46 -6.77 -35.63 15.68
N GLU A 47 -6.75 -35.81 14.35
CA GLU A 47 -6.98 -37.09 13.69
C GLU A 47 -5.94 -38.15 14.09
N ALA A 48 -4.65 -37.76 14.13
CA ALA A 48 -3.58 -38.66 14.55
C ALA A 48 -3.75 -39.12 16.00
N ARG A 49 -4.08 -38.20 16.92
CA ARG A 49 -4.39 -38.55 18.31
C ARG A 49 -5.64 -39.41 18.44
N ALA A 50 -6.67 -39.15 17.64
CA ALA A 50 -7.90 -39.94 17.64
C ALA A 50 -7.63 -41.41 17.27
N LYS A 51 -6.76 -41.67 16.28
CA LYS A 51 -6.33 -43.04 15.92
C LYS A 51 -5.69 -43.77 17.12
N ASN A 52 -4.93 -43.06 17.94
CA ASN A 52 -4.25 -43.61 19.11
C ASN A 52 -5.17 -43.84 20.32
N GLN A 53 -6.33 -43.17 20.39
CA GLN A 53 -7.26 -43.31 21.52
C GLN A 53 -7.93 -44.68 21.60
N GLY A 54 -8.07 -45.40 20.48
CA GLY A 54 -8.65 -46.74 20.41
C GLY A 54 -7.66 -47.89 20.68
N THR A 55 -6.35 -47.60 20.68
CA THR A 55 -5.31 -48.63 20.73
C THR A 55 -5.31 -49.36 22.08
N GLY A 56 -5.42 -50.69 22.06
CA GLY A 56 -5.48 -51.52 23.27
C GLY A 56 -6.85 -51.58 23.96
N ARG A 57 -7.93 -51.09 23.32
CA ARG A 57 -9.32 -51.12 23.84
C ARG A 57 -10.29 -52.00 23.04
N GLY A 58 -9.85 -52.66 21.97
CA GLY A 58 -10.70 -53.50 21.11
C GLY A 58 -10.85 -54.96 21.57
N PHE A 59 -11.78 -55.70 20.95
CA PHE A 59 -12.06 -57.12 21.22
C PHE A 59 -10.79 -58.00 21.25
N LEU A 60 -9.91 -57.86 20.24
CA LEU A 60 -8.63 -58.56 20.17
C LEU A 60 -7.69 -58.24 21.34
N SER A 61 -7.77 -57.03 21.90
CA SER A 61 -6.98 -56.64 23.07
C SER A 61 -7.50 -57.27 24.37
N GLY A 62 -8.80 -57.62 24.43
CA GLY A 62 -9.36 -58.43 25.52
C GLY A 62 -8.86 -59.88 25.47
N LEU A 63 -8.75 -60.43 24.25
CA LEU A 63 -8.31 -61.81 24.01
C LEU A 63 -6.81 -62.02 24.27
N LEU A 64 -5.97 -61.01 23.99
CA LEU A 64 -4.51 -61.07 24.15
C LEU A 64 -4.00 -60.69 25.56
N GLY A 65 -4.90 -60.37 26.50
CA GLY A 65 -4.55 -60.17 27.92
C GLY A 65 -4.02 -58.78 28.30
N SER A 66 -3.63 -58.61 29.57
CA SER A 66 -3.27 -57.31 30.17
C SER A 66 -1.92 -56.75 29.72
N LYS A 67 -0.91 -57.61 29.49
CA LYS A 67 0.42 -57.19 29.01
C LYS A 67 0.36 -56.57 27.61
N PHE A 68 -0.42 -57.17 26.71
CA PHE A 68 -0.65 -56.63 25.36
C PHE A 68 -1.35 -55.27 25.41
N ARG A 69 -2.40 -55.13 26.25
CA ARG A 69 -3.08 -53.85 26.49
C ARG A 69 -2.13 -52.78 27.03
N GLY A 70 -1.25 -53.14 27.97
CA GLY A 70 -0.23 -52.26 28.53
C GLY A 70 0.74 -51.76 27.46
N ALA A 71 1.32 -52.67 26.67
CA ALA A 71 2.25 -52.35 25.59
C ALA A 71 1.61 -51.45 24.52
N MET A 72 0.36 -51.75 24.13
CA MET A 72 -0.39 -50.95 23.15
C MET A 72 -0.70 -49.53 23.64
N ARG A 73 -1.05 -49.37 24.92
CA ARG A 73 -1.26 -48.04 25.52
C ARG A 73 0.04 -47.26 25.65
N GLN A 74 1.14 -47.94 25.97
CA GLN A 74 2.46 -47.31 26.03
C GLN A 74 2.90 -46.82 24.65
N ALA A 75 2.73 -47.63 23.60
CA ALA A 75 3.00 -47.23 22.22
C ALA A 75 2.11 -46.06 21.75
N ALA A 76 0.84 -46.04 22.15
CA ALA A 76 -0.05 -44.91 21.88
C ALA A 76 0.39 -43.63 22.61
N ALA A 77 0.87 -43.75 23.85
CA ALA A 77 1.37 -42.62 24.63
C ALA A 77 2.65 -42.04 24.02
N THR A 78 3.61 -42.89 23.62
CA THR A 78 4.84 -42.42 22.95
C THR A 78 4.53 -41.78 21.60
N SER A 79 3.61 -42.37 20.81
CA SER A 79 3.13 -41.77 19.55
C SER A 79 2.45 -40.40 19.77
N ASN A 80 1.62 -40.26 20.81
CA ASN A 80 1.00 -38.97 21.15
C ASN A 80 2.02 -37.92 21.61
N ALA A 81 3.09 -38.35 22.30
CA ALA A 81 4.18 -37.46 22.69
C ALA A 81 4.94 -36.95 21.47
N SER A 82 5.29 -37.83 20.52
CA SER A 82 5.99 -37.43 19.29
C SER A 82 5.12 -36.52 18.41
N ILE A 83 3.83 -36.81 18.26
CA ILE A 83 2.87 -35.91 17.58
C ILE A 83 2.85 -34.53 18.24
N SER A 84 2.88 -34.47 19.57
CA SER A 84 2.83 -33.19 20.28
C SER A 84 4.10 -32.38 20.10
N GLN A 85 5.25 -33.04 20.09
CA GLN A 85 6.53 -32.40 19.78
C GLN A 85 6.54 -31.85 18.34
N GLU A 86 6.16 -32.65 17.35
CA GLU A 86 6.12 -32.24 15.94
C GLU A 86 5.15 -31.07 15.72
N VAL A 87 3.99 -31.09 16.39
CA VAL A 87 3.03 -29.99 16.34
C VAL A 87 3.59 -28.72 16.96
N ALA A 88 4.32 -28.82 18.08
CA ALA A 88 4.95 -27.67 18.71
C ALA A 88 5.99 -27.03 17.77
N GLU A 89 6.87 -27.85 17.19
CA GLU A 89 7.89 -27.39 16.24
C GLU A 89 7.27 -26.72 15.00
N LYS A 90 6.26 -27.35 14.39
CA LYS A 90 5.55 -26.79 13.23
C LYS A 90 4.78 -25.52 13.58
N ARG A 91 4.18 -25.44 14.77
CA ARG A 91 3.48 -24.23 15.23
C ARG A 91 4.41 -23.05 15.40
N THR A 92 5.62 -23.26 15.93
CA THR A 92 6.63 -22.20 16.01
C THR A 92 6.94 -21.66 14.62
N LYS A 93 7.25 -22.54 13.66
CA LYS A 93 7.52 -22.13 12.26
C LYS A 93 6.34 -21.37 11.62
N ILE A 94 5.11 -21.83 11.85
CA ILE A 94 3.91 -21.14 11.35
C ILE A 94 3.71 -19.78 12.02
N ALA A 95 3.97 -19.68 13.33
CA ALA A 95 3.87 -18.43 14.06
C ALA A 95 4.89 -17.40 13.57
N ASP A 96 6.14 -17.83 13.35
CA ASP A 96 7.21 -16.98 12.83
C ASP A 96 6.88 -16.52 11.40
N GLY A 97 6.52 -17.44 10.50
CA GLY A 97 6.15 -17.10 9.13
C GLY A 97 4.91 -16.19 9.04
N LYS A 98 3.92 -16.40 9.92
CA LYS A 98 2.76 -15.51 10.02
C LYS A 98 3.18 -14.11 10.46
N ARG A 99 4.07 -14.00 11.46
CA ARG A 99 4.56 -12.73 11.96
C ARG A 99 5.30 -11.96 10.88
N GLU A 100 6.23 -12.62 10.17
CA GLU A 100 6.98 -12.02 9.05
C GLU A 100 6.03 -11.50 7.95
N ALA A 101 5.03 -12.29 7.56
CA ALA A 101 4.05 -11.88 6.57
C ALA A 101 3.19 -10.70 7.05
N GLN A 102 2.84 -10.65 8.35
CA GLN A 102 2.11 -9.52 8.94
C GLN A 102 2.95 -8.25 9.02
N ASP A 103 4.24 -8.36 9.37
CA ASP A 103 5.17 -7.24 9.36
C ASP A 103 5.33 -6.69 7.94
N LEU A 104 5.47 -7.56 6.92
CA LEU A 104 5.50 -7.13 5.51
C LEU A 104 4.20 -6.41 5.08
N VAL A 105 3.04 -6.88 5.52
CA VAL A 105 1.75 -6.20 5.25
C VAL A 105 1.72 -4.81 5.88
N ARG A 106 2.25 -4.64 7.10
CA ARG A 106 2.34 -3.32 7.75
C ARG A 106 3.25 -2.40 6.95
N ASP A 107 4.45 -2.84 6.63
CA ASP A 107 5.45 -2.03 5.93
C ASP A 107 4.96 -1.62 4.53
N LEU A 108 4.32 -2.54 3.79
CA LEU A 108 3.72 -2.23 2.49
C LEU A 108 2.57 -1.23 2.58
N LYS A 109 1.75 -1.29 3.65
CA LYS A 109 0.70 -0.28 3.87
C LYS A 109 1.29 1.10 4.14
N GLU A 110 2.34 1.17 4.95
CA GLU A 110 3.03 2.43 5.25
C GLU A 110 3.60 3.06 3.97
N GLN A 111 4.34 2.28 3.17
CA GLN A 111 4.89 2.74 1.88
C GLN A 111 3.80 3.19 0.90
N LEU A 112 2.64 2.52 0.90
CA LEU A 112 1.52 2.85 0.03
C LEU A 112 0.85 4.17 0.46
N VAL A 113 0.71 4.39 1.76
CA VAL A 113 0.23 5.67 2.31
C VAL A 113 1.19 6.81 1.96
N GLU A 114 2.49 6.58 2.13
CA GLU A 114 3.55 7.53 1.78
C GLU A 114 3.51 7.89 0.29
N ALA A 115 3.56 6.89 -0.60
CA ALA A 115 3.51 7.11 -2.05
C ALA A 115 2.23 7.82 -2.51
N LYS A 116 1.08 7.50 -1.92
CA LYS A 116 -0.17 8.23 -2.20
C LYS A 116 -0.14 9.68 -1.71
N SER A 117 0.51 9.94 -0.59
CA SER A 117 0.67 11.30 -0.06
C SER A 117 1.59 12.13 -0.96
N GLU A 118 2.71 11.56 -1.41
CA GLU A 118 3.64 12.17 -2.38
C GLU A 118 2.92 12.51 -3.68
N LEU A 119 2.18 11.55 -4.25
CA LEU A 119 1.39 11.77 -5.46
C LEU A 119 0.38 12.92 -5.29
N LYS A 120 -0.30 12.98 -4.15
CA LYS A 120 -1.27 14.05 -3.85
C LYS A 120 -0.59 15.42 -3.79
N LEU A 121 0.59 15.50 -3.16
CA LEU A 121 1.37 16.74 -3.08
C LEU A 121 1.84 17.18 -4.47
N LEU A 122 2.35 16.25 -5.28
CA LEU A 122 2.86 16.54 -6.62
C LEU A 122 1.73 17.04 -7.54
N ILE A 123 0.55 16.39 -7.51
CA ILE A 123 -0.64 16.84 -8.25
C ILE A 123 -1.08 18.23 -7.79
N ALA A 124 -1.07 18.50 -6.49
CA ALA A 124 -1.45 19.81 -5.95
C ALA A 124 -0.48 20.91 -6.42
N GLU A 125 0.81 20.62 -6.47
CA GLU A 125 1.84 21.55 -6.94
C GLU A 125 1.70 21.85 -8.43
N VAL A 126 1.45 20.83 -9.27
CA VAL A 126 1.19 21.00 -10.71
C VAL A 126 -0.05 21.88 -10.93
N LYS A 127 -1.14 21.63 -10.20
CA LYS A 127 -2.36 22.44 -10.29
C LYS A 127 -2.16 23.88 -9.80
N GLY A 128 -1.40 24.07 -8.72
CA GLY A 128 -1.06 25.39 -8.18
C GLY A 128 -0.23 26.22 -9.16
N SER A 129 0.79 25.59 -9.77
CA SER A 129 1.64 26.19 -10.81
C SER A 129 0.86 26.55 -12.08
N ALA A 130 -0.07 25.69 -12.52
CA ALA A 130 -0.92 25.99 -13.67
C ALA A 130 -1.85 27.19 -13.42
N ARG A 131 -2.40 27.31 -12.21
CA ARG A 131 -3.30 28.41 -11.84
C ARG A 131 -2.58 29.75 -11.73
N SER A 132 -1.36 29.76 -11.19
CA SER A 132 -0.54 30.98 -11.12
C SER A 132 -0.11 31.45 -12.52
N LYS A 133 0.33 30.52 -13.39
CA LYS A 133 0.64 30.83 -14.80
C LYS A 133 -0.57 31.40 -15.55
N ALA A 134 -1.75 30.78 -15.40
CA ALA A 134 -2.98 31.26 -16.06
C ALA A 134 -3.37 32.68 -15.63
N ASN A 135 -3.21 33.01 -14.34
CA ASN A 135 -3.47 34.36 -13.83
C ASN A 135 -2.46 35.38 -14.40
N ILE A 136 -1.17 35.05 -14.47
CA ILE A 136 -0.15 35.92 -15.05
C ILE A 136 -0.46 36.19 -16.52
N THR A 137 -0.80 35.15 -17.30
CA THR A 137 -1.16 35.31 -18.72
C THR A 137 -2.38 36.21 -18.89
N LYS A 138 -3.41 36.05 -18.04
CA LYS A 138 -4.63 36.86 -18.09
C LYS A 138 -4.36 38.34 -17.78
N VAL A 139 -3.56 38.62 -16.76
CA VAL A 139 -3.13 39.99 -16.41
C VAL A 139 -2.34 40.58 -17.57
N ALA A 140 -1.34 39.86 -18.10
CA ALA A 140 -0.55 40.32 -19.24
C ALA A 140 -1.40 40.63 -20.47
N THR A 141 -2.37 39.80 -20.83
CA THR A 141 -3.30 40.09 -21.94
C THR A 141 -4.14 41.34 -21.69
N SER A 142 -4.66 41.52 -20.48
CA SER A 142 -5.46 42.70 -20.14
C SER A 142 -4.63 44.00 -20.14
N THR A 143 -3.36 43.94 -19.73
CA THR A 143 -2.46 45.09 -19.76
C THR A 143 -2.08 45.45 -21.20
N ILE A 144 -1.87 44.46 -22.08
CA ILE A 144 -1.63 44.70 -23.51
C ILE A 144 -2.84 45.37 -24.18
N GLU A 145 -4.05 44.89 -23.90
CA GLU A 145 -5.29 45.52 -24.40
C GLU A 145 -5.46 46.96 -23.90
N LEU A 146 -5.14 47.22 -22.63
CA LEU A 146 -5.15 48.58 -22.06
C LEU A 146 -4.10 49.48 -22.71
N MET A 147 -2.90 48.98 -23.00
CA MET A 147 -1.86 49.72 -23.72
C MET A 147 -2.26 50.04 -25.16
N GLN A 148 -2.94 49.12 -25.86
CA GLN A 148 -3.49 49.38 -27.19
C GLN A 148 -4.54 50.50 -27.15
N LYS A 149 -5.50 50.44 -26.24
CA LYS A 149 -6.50 51.50 -26.06
C LYS A 149 -5.88 52.85 -25.69
N LEU A 150 -4.84 52.84 -24.85
CA LEU A 150 -4.10 54.05 -24.48
C LEU A 150 -3.43 54.69 -25.70
N LYS A 151 -2.81 53.87 -26.56
CA LYS A 151 -2.19 54.31 -27.82
C LYS A 151 -3.23 54.83 -28.81
N GLU A 152 -4.37 54.16 -28.94
CA GLU A 152 -5.48 54.59 -29.79
C GLU A 152 -6.02 55.96 -29.33
N ALA A 153 -6.25 56.15 -28.04
CA ALA A 153 -6.71 57.43 -27.48
C ALA A 153 -5.69 58.57 -27.70
N HIS A 154 -4.39 58.29 -27.57
CA HIS A 154 -3.34 59.26 -27.91
C HIS A 154 -3.34 59.59 -29.40
N SER A 155 -3.42 58.59 -30.28
CA SER A 155 -3.48 58.80 -31.74
C SER A 155 -4.73 59.53 -32.22
N ALA A 156 -5.84 59.42 -31.47
CA ALA A 156 -7.07 60.16 -31.71
C ALA A 156 -7.04 61.60 -31.16
N GLY A 157 -5.94 62.03 -30.53
CA GLY A 157 -5.78 63.36 -29.94
C GLY A 157 -6.57 63.58 -28.64
N LEU A 158 -7.07 62.51 -28.01
CA LEU A 158 -7.82 62.57 -26.74
C LEU A 158 -6.90 62.70 -25.52
N LEU A 159 -5.59 62.49 -25.69
CA LEU A 159 -4.58 62.59 -24.63
C LEU A 159 -3.40 63.42 -25.14
N THR A 160 -2.81 64.22 -24.26
CA THR A 160 -1.53 64.89 -24.52
C THR A 160 -0.35 63.92 -24.35
N ASP A 161 0.81 64.26 -24.94
CA ASP A 161 2.03 63.43 -24.83
C ASP A 161 2.44 63.16 -23.37
N ALA A 162 2.28 64.15 -22.51
CA ALA A 162 2.59 64.03 -21.08
C ALA A 162 1.65 63.05 -20.36
N GLU A 163 0.34 63.12 -20.63
CA GLU A 163 -0.66 62.23 -20.03
C GLU A 163 -0.55 60.80 -20.55
N TYR A 164 -0.19 60.64 -21.82
CA TYR A 164 0.08 59.33 -22.41
C TYR A 164 1.28 58.66 -21.75
N GLU A 165 2.41 59.37 -21.62
CA GLU A 165 3.62 58.80 -21.00
C GLU A 165 3.43 58.51 -19.50
N GLU A 166 2.69 59.34 -18.76
CA GLU A 166 2.40 59.07 -17.35
C GLU A 166 1.54 57.81 -17.19
N LYS A 167 0.45 57.69 -17.97
CA LYS A 167 -0.45 56.53 -17.91
C LYS A 167 0.21 55.26 -18.43
N ARG A 168 1.07 55.37 -19.45
CA ARG A 168 1.87 54.26 -19.98
C ARG A 168 2.84 53.73 -18.93
N LYS A 169 3.54 54.62 -18.22
CA LYS A 169 4.48 54.21 -17.15
C LYS A 169 3.77 53.52 -15.99
N LYS A 170 2.59 54.01 -15.58
CA LYS A 170 1.75 53.37 -14.56
C LYS A 170 1.35 51.94 -14.96
N LEU A 171 0.83 51.76 -16.18
CA LEU A 171 0.43 50.44 -16.70
C LEU A 171 1.59 49.45 -16.79
N VAL A 172 2.80 49.92 -17.12
CA VAL A 172 4.01 49.08 -17.18
C VAL A 172 4.55 48.75 -15.79
N SER A 173 4.36 49.62 -14.79
CA SER A 173 4.79 49.37 -13.41
C SER A 173 3.87 48.43 -12.62
N GLU A 174 2.66 48.18 -13.10
CA GLU A 174 1.67 47.28 -12.50
C GLU A 174 1.75 45.83 -13.06
N LEU A 175 2.68 45.57 -14.00
CA LEU A 175 3.06 44.25 -14.52
C LEU A 175 4.11 43.57 -13.64
#